data_AF-A0A9E0LL22-F1
#
_entry.id   AF-A0A9E0LL22-F1
#
_cell.length_a   1.000
_cell.length_b   1.000
_cell.length_c   1.000
_cell.angle_alpha   90.00
_cell.angle_beta   90.00
_cell.angle_gamma   90.00
#
_symmetry.space_group_name_H-M   'P 1'
#
loop_
_entity.id
_entity.type
_entity.pdbx_description
1 polymer ?
#
loop_
_entity_poly.entity_id
_entity_poly.type
_entity_poly.pdbx_seq_one_letter_code
_entity_poly.pdbx_strand_id
1 'polypeptide(L)'
;MWRAVPKLKNPYAFKTWLNQIVNNLFYDELRKRPRDTQFVSLDERLTSDTGSDMGTREIAATAPEPEDRLLTNELSDVLEKAMAKMPPRFRKVAMLRDVEGYSYEQIAQITDTELGTVKSRIARARMKMQRTINAYLQDAA
;
A
#
# COMPACT_ATOMS: atom_id res chain seq x y z
N MET A 1 0.62 -16.38 -5.86
CA MET A 1 -0.13 -15.65 -6.92
C MET A 1 0.26 -16.10 -8.33
N TRP A 2 1.51 -15.89 -8.78
CA TRP A 2 1.94 -16.19 -10.17
C TRP A 2 1.69 -17.63 -10.66
N ARG A 3 1.87 -18.63 -9.77
CA ARG A 3 1.61 -20.06 -10.07
C ARG A 3 0.13 -20.39 -10.35
N ALA A 4 -0.80 -19.57 -9.87
CA ALA A 4 -2.24 -19.83 -9.99
C ALA A 4 -2.88 -19.09 -11.17
N VAL A 5 -2.20 -18.07 -11.72
CA VAL A 5 -2.68 -17.24 -12.85
C VAL A 5 -3.15 -18.06 -14.05
N PRO A 6 -2.50 -19.18 -14.46
CA PRO A 6 -2.97 -20.00 -15.57
C PRO A 6 -4.37 -20.61 -15.36
N LYS A 7 -4.90 -20.65 -14.12
CA LYS A 7 -6.21 -21.22 -13.80
C LYS A 7 -7.34 -20.18 -13.85
N LEU A 8 -7.05 -18.91 -14.11
CA LEU A 8 -8.04 -17.86 -14.24
C LEU A 8 -8.79 -18.00 -15.58
N LYS A 9 -9.98 -18.59 -15.54
CA LYS A 9 -10.81 -18.83 -16.74
C LYS A 9 -11.48 -17.56 -17.29
N ASN A 10 -11.75 -16.57 -16.43
CA ASN A 10 -12.41 -15.32 -16.82
C ASN A 10 -11.61 -14.11 -16.32
N PRO A 11 -11.04 -13.29 -17.22
CA PRO A 11 -10.29 -12.09 -16.85
C PRO A 11 -11.09 -11.06 -16.04
N TYR A 12 -12.41 -10.95 -16.29
CA TYR A 12 -13.29 -10.02 -15.55
C TYR A 12 -13.53 -10.45 -14.10
N ALA A 13 -13.23 -11.70 -13.76
CA ALA A 13 -13.35 -12.23 -12.39
C ALA A 13 -12.05 -12.07 -11.58
N PHE A 14 -11.02 -11.38 -12.10
CA PHE A 14 -9.71 -11.29 -11.45
C PHE A 14 -9.79 -10.82 -9.99
N LYS A 15 -10.59 -9.78 -9.69
CA LYS A 15 -10.73 -9.26 -8.32
C LYS A 15 -11.30 -10.30 -7.36
N THR A 16 -12.37 -10.99 -7.76
CA THR A 16 -13.01 -12.04 -6.96
C THR A 16 -12.09 -13.25 -6.78
N TRP A 17 -11.42 -13.66 -7.85
CA TRP A 17 -10.44 -14.75 -7.82
C TRP A 17 -9.23 -14.43 -6.94
N LEU A 18 -8.72 -13.19 -7.00
CA LEU A 18 -7.63 -12.74 -6.14
C LEU A 18 -8.05 -12.75 -4.67
N ASN A 19 -9.24 -12.24 -4.36
CA ASN A 19 -9.79 -12.29 -3.00
C ASN A 19 -9.89 -13.73 -2.48
N GLN A 20 -10.26 -14.71 -3.31
CA GLN A 20 -10.26 -16.11 -2.91
C GLN A 20 -8.84 -16.62 -2.57
N ILE A 21 -7.83 -16.28 -3.37
CA ILE A 21 -6.44 -16.66 -3.08
C ILE A 21 -5.96 -16.04 -1.78
N VAL A 22 -6.23 -14.73 -1.58
CA VAL A 22 -5.85 -14.01 -0.35
C VAL A 22 -6.52 -14.65 0.87
N ASN A 23 -7.83 -14.89 0.80
CA ASN A 23 -8.56 -15.52 1.90
C ASN A 23 -8.05 -16.93 2.19
N ASN A 24 -7.80 -17.74 1.17
CA ASN A 24 -7.27 -19.09 1.36
C ASN A 24 -5.89 -19.06 2.02
N LEU A 25 -5.00 -18.15 1.58
CA LEU A 25 -3.70 -17.97 2.20
C LEU A 25 -3.83 -17.52 3.66
N PHE A 26 -4.70 -16.56 3.93
CA PHE A 26 -4.96 -16.07 5.28
C PHE A 26 -5.46 -17.20 6.20
N TYR A 27 -6.43 -17.99 5.77
CA TYR A 27 -6.94 -19.13 6.55
C TYR A 27 -5.93 -20.26 6.69
N ASP A 28 -5.11 -20.52 5.66
CA ASP A 28 -4.05 -21.52 5.75
C ASP A 28 -2.98 -21.08 6.76
N GLU A 29 -2.58 -19.82 6.77
CA GLU A 29 -1.66 -19.27 7.78
C GLU A 29 -2.27 -19.32 9.18
N LEU A 30 -3.56 -19.01 9.32
CA LEU A 30 -4.30 -19.16 10.59
C LEU A 30 -4.36 -20.61 11.08
N ARG A 31 -4.49 -21.59 10.17
CA ARG A 31 -4.49 -23.02 10.51
C ARG A 31 -3.11 -23.55 10.87
N LYS A 32 -2.06 -23.02 10.26
CA LYS A 32 -0.66 -23.38 10.57
C LYS A 32 -0.21 -22.83 11.92
N ARG A 33 -0.86 -21.78 12.43
CA ARG A 33 -0.59 -21.29 13.78
C ARG A 33 -0.91 -22.41 14.78
N PRO A 34 0.06 -22.87 15.59
CA PRO A 34 -0.17 -23.93 16.54
C PRO A 34 -1.29 -23.51 17.51
N ARG A 35 -2.30 -24.37 17.65
CA ARG A 35 -3.40 -24.16 18.62
C ARG A 35 -2.92 -24.21 20.06
N ASP A 36 -1.78 -24.84 20.27
CA ASP A 36 -1.08 -24.92 21.55
C ASP A 36 0.06 -23.90 21.53
N THR A 37 -0.27 -22.66 21.90
CA THR A 37 0.75 -21.61 22.01
C THR A 37 1.54 -21.91 23.28
N GLN A 38 2.78 -22.39 23.15
CA GLN A 38 3.66 -22.52 24.30
C GLN A 38 3.86 -21.13 24.90
N PHE A 39 3.34 -20.93 26.10
CA PHE A 39 3.61 -19.73 26.88
C PHE A 39 5.07 -19.78 27.30
N VAL A 40 5.85 -18.81 26.81
CA VAL A 40 7.25 -18.66 27.21
C VAL A 40 7.36 -17.41 28.07
N SER A 41 8.08 -17.53 29.18
CA SER A 41 8.32 -16.40 30.07
C SER A 41 9.22 -15.38 29.38
N LEU A 42 8.87 -14.09 29.50
CA LEU A 42 9.72 -13.00 29.02
C LEU A 42 10.89 -12.73 29.97
N ASP A 43 10.72 -13.08 31.25
CA ASP A 43 11.73 -12.89 32.31
C ASP A 43 12.74 -14.05 32.37
N GLU A 44 12.56 -15.10 31.56
CA GLU A 44 13.51 -16.20 31.47
C GLU A 44 14.81 -15.73 30.82
N ARG A 45 15.93 -15.90 31.53
CA ARG A 45 17.28 -15.61 31.01
C ARG A 45 17.69 -16.70 30.03
N LEU A 46 18.00 -16.29 28.81
CA LEU A 46 18.45 -17.15 27.74
C LEU A 46 19.97 -17.34 27.84
N THR A 47 20.43 -18.57 27.67
CA THR A 47 21.86 -18.92 27.61
C THR A 47 22.22 -19.45 26.24
N SER A 48 23.40 -19.08 25.72
CA SER A 48 23.94 -19.66 24.48
C SER A 48 24.38 -21.13 24.67
N ASP A 49 24.59 -21.86 23.58
CA ASP A 49 25.18 -23.21 23.60
C ASP A 49 26.58 -23.25 24.26
N THR A 50 27.26 -22.10 24.33
CA THR A 50 28.55 -21.91 25.01
C THR A 50 28.42 -21.47 26.47
N GLY A 51 27.20 -21.41 27.01
CA GLY A 51 26.91 -21.05 28.41
C GLY A 51 26.98 -19.56 28.73
N SER A 52 27.09 -18.69 27.72
CA SER A 52 27.08 -17.23 27.92
C SER A 52 25.65 -16.69 28.09
N ASP A 53 25.47 -15.75 29.01
CA ASP A 53 24.21 -15.06 29.25
C ASP A 53 23.85 -14.14 28.07
N MET A 54 22.66 -14.37 27.50
CA MET A 54 22.11 -13.60 26.38
C MET A 54 20.98 -12.66 26.84
N GLY A 55 20.72 -12.57 28.15
CA GLY A 55 19.66 -11.71 28.69
C GLY A 55 18.25 -12.30 28.55
N THR A 56 17.24 -11.44 28.71
CA THR A 56 15.81 -11.80 28.61
C THR A 56 15.31 -11.70 27.17
N ARG A 57 14.17 -12.34 26.90
CA ARG A 57 13.61 -12.44 25.55
C ARG A 57 13.03 -11.10 25.08
N GLU A 58 13.58 -10.54 24.01
CA GLU A 58 13.08 -9.30 23.41
C GLU A 58 11.97 -9.58 22.38
N ILE A 59 10.91 -8.76 22.40
CA ILE A 59 9.83 -8.81 21.41
C ILE A 59 10.09 -7.72 20.38
N ALA A 60 10.17 -8.11 19.11
CA ALA A 60 10.30 -7.15 18.01
C ALA A 60 9.12 -6.16 18.02
N ALA A 61 9.43 -4.86 17.91
CA ALA A 61 8.42 -3.84 17.77
C ALA A 61 7.59 -4.07 16.50
N THR A 62 6.28 -3.91 16.60
CA THR A 62 5.36 -4.04 15.44
C THR A 62 5.17 -2.71 14.70
N ALA A 63 5.71 -1.63 15.24
CA ALA A 63 5.65 -0.31 14.63
C ALA A 63 6.71 -0.18 13.51
N PRO A 64 6.43 0.60 12.46
CA PRO A 64 7.42 0.90 11.42
C PRO A 64 8.66 1.54 12.03
N GLU A 65 9.83 1.24 11.46
CA GLU A 65 11.09 1.80 11.93
C GLU A 65 11.13 3.33 11.70
N PRO A 66 11.96 4.08 12.45
CA PRO A 66 12.11 5.52 12.23
C PRO A 66 12.47 5.88 10.78
N GLU A 67 13.27 5.04 10.12
CA GLU A 67 13.62 5.18 8.71
C GLU A 67 12.41 5.01 7.77
N ASP A 68 11.58 3.99 7.99
CA ASP A 68 10.35 3.78 7.21
C ASP A 68 9.41 4.99 7.31
N ARG A 69 9.30 5.56 8.52
CA ARG A 69 8.46 6.73 8.77
C ARG A 69 9.02 7.96 8.08
N LEU A 70 10.34 8.15 8.10
CA LEU A 70 11.00 9.24 7.39
C LEU A 70 10.75 9.15 5.89
N LEU A 71 10.98 7.98 5.28
CA LEU A 71 10.75 7.75 3.85
C LEU A 71 9.28 7.98 3.46
N THR A 72 8.34 7.53 4.30
CA THR A 72 6.90 7.73 4.08
C THR A 72 6.52 9.20 4.12
N ASN A 73 7.06 9.95 5.09
CA ASN A 73 6.80 11.39 5.21
C ASN A 73 7.40 12.16 4.05
N GLU A 74 8.63 11.83 3.65
CA GLU A 74 9.30 12.49 2.52
C GLU A 74 8.55 12.25 1.20
N LEU A 75 8.10 11.02 0.95
CA LEU A 75 7.27 10.71 -0.21
C LEU A 75 5.94 11.47 -0.19
N SER A 76 5.34 11.63 0.99
CA SER A 76 4.11 12.40 1.17
C SER A 76 4.32 13.89 0.83
N ASP A 77 5.41 14.48 1.29
CA ASP A 77 5.81 15.85 0.94
C ASP A 77 6.01 16.04 -0.56
N VAL A 78 6.63 15.06 -1.23
CA VAL A 78 6.82 15.08 -2.70
C VAL A 78 5.47 15.04 -3.41
N LEU A 79 4.55 14.19 -2.97
CA LEU A 79 3.20 14.10 -3.51
C LEU A 79 2.41 15.41 -3.34
N GLU A 80 2.46 16.02 -2.17
CA GLU A 80 1.81 17.30 -1.90
C GLU A 80 2.36 18.41 -2.80
N LYS A 81 3.69 18.50 -2.92
CA LYS A 81 4.36 19.45 -3.83
C LYS A 81 3.97 19.20 -5.28
N ALA A 82 3.87 17.94 -5.70
CA ALA A 82 3.42 17.57 -7.05
C ALA A 82 1.99 18.05 -7.31
N MET A 83 1.08 17.78 -6.37
CA MET A 83 -0.31 18.23 -6.40
C MET A 83 -0.40 19.77 -6.47
N ALA A 84 0.36 20.48 -5.64
CA ALA A 84 0.41 21.93 -5.60
C ALA A 84 0.93 22.55 -6.93
N LYS A 85 1.87 21.91 -7.62
CA LYS A 85 2.36 22.35 -8.93
C LYS A 85 1.39 22.07 -10.09
N MET A 86 0.32 21.31 -9.88
CA MET A 86 -0.67 21.05 -10.92
C MET A 86 -1.66 22.21 -11.09
N PRO A 87 -2.06 22.55 -12.33
CA PRO A 87 -3.18 23.45 -12.58
C PRO A 87 -4.44 23.03 -11.82
N PRO A 88 -5.23 23.98 -11.27
CA PRO A 88 -6.38 23.68 -10.41
C PRO A 88 -7.37 22.68 -11.02
N ARG A 89 -7.63 22.78 -12.33
CA ARG A 89 -8.53 21.88 -13.06
C ARG A 89 -8.10 20.40 -13.04
N PHE A 90 -6.80 20.11 -12.98
CA PHE A 90 -6.27 18.75 -12.90
C PHE A 90 -6.20 18.27 -11.46
N ARG A 91 -5.76 19.15 -10.55
CA ARG A 91 -5.72 18.88 -9.11
C ARG A 91 -7.10 18.52 -8.57
N LYS A 92 -8.14 19.29 -8.93
CA LYS A 92 -9.51 19.08 -8.44
C LYS A 92 -10.05 17.70 -8.81
N VAL A 93 -9.91 17.28 -10.07
CA VAL A 93 -10.39 15.95 -10.49
C VAL A 93 -9.58 14.81 -9.91
N ALA A 94 -8.27 15.01 -9.68
CA ALA A 94 -7.42 14.02 -9.03
C ALA A 94 -7.77 13.87 -7.55
N MET A 95 -8.00 14.97 -6.83
CA MET A 95 -8.46 14.95 -5.44
C MET A 95 -9.79 14.20 -5.31
N LEU A 96 -10.79 14.58 -6.11
CA LEU A 96 -12.09 13.93 -6.08
C LEU A 96 -12.02 12.43 -6.40
N ARG A 97 -11.09 12.02 -7.28
CA ARG A 97 -10.96 10.61 -7.67
C ARG A 97 -10.13 9.79 -6.69
N ASP A 98 -8.91 10.23 -6.44
CA ASP A 98 -7.86 9.42 -5.82
C ASP A 98 -7.85 9.58 -4.28
N VAL A 99 -8.41 10.68 -3.75
CA VAL A 99 -8.52 10.93 -2.30
C VAL A 99 -9.96 10.71 -1.81
N GLU A 100 -10.94 11.36 -2.45
CA GLU A 100 -12.35 11.28 -2.03
C GLU A 100 -13.09 10.04 -2.59
N GLY A 101 -12.52 9.35 -3.57
CA GLY A 101 -13.06 8.09 -4.09
C GLY A 101 -14.28 8.19 -5.02
N TYR A 102 -14.64 9.38 -5.52
CA TYR A 102 -15.79 9.56 -6.41
C TYR A 102 -15.66 8.81 -7.75
N SER A 103 -16.80 8.38 -8.29
CA SER A 103 -16.88 7.83 -9.66
C SER A 103 -16.62 8.90 -10.71
N TYR A 104 -16.26 8.50 -11.94
CA TYR A 104 -16.02 9.48 -13.01
C TYR A 104 -17.29 10.25 -13.38
N GLU A 105 -18.45 9.60 -13.30
CA GLU A 105 -19.77 10.16 -13.53
C GLU A 105 -20.13 11.18 -12.44
N GLN A 106 -19.86 10.87 -11.18
CA GLN A 106 -20.06 11.81 -10.07
C GLN A 106 -19.15 13.03 -10.22
N ILE A 107 -17.88 12.83 -10.61
CA ILE A 107 -16.94 13.95 -10.85
C ILE A 107 -17.41 14.82 -12.01
N ALA A 108 -17.96 14.22 -13.08
CA ALA A 108 -18.52 14.95 -14.22
C ALA A 108 -19.65 15.88 -13.78
N GLN A 109 -20.55 15.38 -12.93
CA GLN A 109 -21.63 16.17 -12.32
C GLN A 109 -21.10 17.28 -11.40
N ILE A 110 -20.18 16.95 -10.48
CA ILE A 110 -19.62 17.91 -9.50
C ILE A 110 -18.86 19.06 -10.19
N THR A 111 -18.17 18.76 -11.30
CA THR A 111 -17.32 19.73 -12.00
C THR A 111 -18.00 20.39 -13.18
N ASP A 112 -19.26 20.05 -13.45
CA ASP A 112 -20.04 20.50 -14.61
C ASP A 112 -19.26 20.33 -15.93
N THR A 113 -18.70 19.13 -16.13
CA THR A 113 -17.96 18.79 -17.35
C THR A 113 -18.29 17.41 -17.87
N GLU A 114 -18.06 17.18 -19.16
CA GLU A 114 -18.29 15.88 -19.78
C GLU A 114 -17.42 14.77 -19.21
N LEU A 115 -17.94 13.55 -19.18
CA LEU A 115 -17.24 12.35 -18.73
C LEU A 115 -15.90 12.14 -19.45
N GLY A 116 -15.83 12.41 -20.76
CA GLY A 116 -14.60 12.35 -21.53
C GLY A 116 -13.55 13.36 -21.06
N THR A 117 -13.99 14.56 -20.70
CA THR A 117 -13.13 15.61 -20.13
C THR A 117 -12.58 15.17 -18.78
N VAL A 118 -13.40 14.60 -17.90
CA VAL A 118 -12.96 14.05 -16.59
C VAL A 118 -11.88 12.98 -16.79
N LYS A 119 -12.14 11.98 -17.64
CA LYS A 119 -11.17 10.91 -17.95
C LYS A 119 -9.84 11.48 -18.43
N SER A 120 -9.87 12.42 -19.37
CA SER A 120 -8.65 13.04 -19.91
C SER A 120 -7.90 13.91 -18.89
N ARG A 121 -8.61 14.56 -17.96
CA ARG A 121 -8.01 15.40 -16.92
C ARG A 121 -7.35 14.54 -15.84
N ILE A 122 -7.99 13.44 -15.42
CA ILE A 122 -7.43 12.48 -14.46
C ILE A 122 -6.17 11.82 -15.04
N ALA A 123 -6.20 11.36 -16.29
CA ALA A 123 -5.04 10.77 -16.94
C ALA A 123 -3.85 11.74 -16.98
N ARG A 124 -4.10 13.01 -17.34
CA ARG A 124 -3.06 14.06 -17.33
C ARG A 124 -2.56 14.40 -15.94
N ALA A 125 -3.43 14.42 -14.94
CA ALA A 125 -3.04 14.64 -13.54
C ALA A 125 -2.09 13.53 -13.05
N ARG A 126 -2.44 12.26 -13.29
CA ARG A 126 -1.62 11.10 -12.92
C ARG A 126 -0.27 11.09 -13.63
N MET A 127 -0.22 11.40 -14.93
CA MET A 127 1.05 11.54 -15.65
C MET A 127 1.95 12.63 -15.04
N LYS A 128 1.37 13.76 -14.61
CA LYS A 128 2.13 14.85 -14.00
C LYS A 128 2.66 14.48 -12.60
N MET A 129 1.85 13.76 -11.81
CA MET A 129 2.29 13.20 -10.52
C MET A 129 3.41 12.17 -10.73
N GLN A 130 3.22 11.20 -11.63
CA GLN A 130 4.20 10.15 -11.92
C GLN A 130 5.57 10.73 -12.32
N ARG A 131 5.61 11.76 -13.17
CA ARG A 131 6.88 12.42 -13.54
C ARG A 131 7.62 13.00 -12.34
N THR A 132 6.89 13.57 -11.39
CA THR A 132 7.49 14.19 -10.20
C THR A 132 8.00 13.12 -9.24
N ILE A 133 7.22 12.06 -9.03
CA ILE A 133 7.59 10.95 -8.15
C ILE A 133 8.76 10.17 -8.72
N ASN A 134 8.78 9.90 -10.03
CA ASN A 134 9.88 9.18 -10.66
C ASN A 134 11.22 9.93 -10.54
N ALA A 135 11.21 11.27 -10.61
CA ALA A 135 12.42 12.05 -10.39
C ALA A 135 12.95 11.85 -8.96
N TYR A 136 12.07 11.94 -7.95
CA TYR A 136 12.44 11.66 -6.56
C TYR A 136 12.98 10.24 -6.35
N LEU A 137 12.33 9.23 -6.93
CA LEU A 137 12.79 7.84 -6.81
C LEU A 137 14.13 7.58 -7.50
N GLN A 138 14.49 8.37 -8.53
CA GLN A 138 15.80 8.30 -9.17
C GLN A 138 16.88 9.01 -8.35
N ASP A 139 16.53 10.11 -7.67
CA ASP A 139 17.46 10.84 -6.80
C ASP A 139 17.74 10.08 -5.49
N ALA A 140 16.80 9.23 -5.04
CA ALA A 140 16.91 8.42 -3.83
C ALA A 140 17.59 7.05 -4.03
N ALA A 141 17.93 6.68 -5.28
CA ALA A 141 18.54 5.39 -5.66
C ALA A 141 20.04 5.52 -5.92
#